data_AF-A0A975BLH2-F1
#
_entry.id   AF-A0A975BLH2-F1
#
_cell.length_a   1.000
_cell.length_b   1.000
_cell.length_c   1.000
_cell.angle_alpha   90.00
_cell.angle_beta   90.00
_cell.angle_gamma   90.00
#
_symmetry.space_group_name_H-M   'P 1'
#
loop_
_entity.id
_entity.type
_entity.pdbx_description
1 polymer ?
#
loop_
_entity_poly.entity_id
_entity_poly.type
_entity_poly.pdbx_seq_one_letter_code
_entity_poly.pdbx_strand_id
1 'polypeptide(L)'
;MRKFSEILIVLALAVFLSAGSAFAYGTQITISDENYEGTGWYSNREDQETEVGMQANQSWDLEGWFLDGTSLTMVGGYDFVNGNQDLYSGDVFIDVDADSAIFGDIDGEKKGNFTVQETYGYDYVLDMNFNTSTYDVYQLTDTTTTITSLEWQNQGSNPWRYDAGGTLISSNNTFNYQTGLTDAETGFEGGNHNVVSGLDLSFIASDVPVEFITHFTMQCGNDNLMGQGTLAAVEAGGGGGSAATPEPATMFLLGAGLVGVAVMRKRFDKKN
;
A
#
# COMPACT_ATOMS: atom_id res chain seq x y z
N MET A 1 -14.76 -36.78 -31.98
CA MET A 1 -13.41 -36.32 -31.60
C MET A 1 -13.23 -34.82 -31.79
N ARG A 2 -13.48 -34.25 -32.99
CA ARG A 2 -13.34 -32.80 -33.26
C ARG A 2 -14.03 -31.84 -32.26
N LYS A 3 -15.25 -32.18 -31.83
CA LYS A 3 -16.03 -31.38 -30.86
C LYS A 3 -15.54 -31.48 -29.40
N PHE A 4 -14.73 -32.50 -29.07
CA PHE A 4 -14.19 -32.68 -27.72
C PHE A 4 -12.91 -31.86 -27.54
N SER A 5 -12.08 -31.81 -28.58
CA SER A 5 -10.90 -30.93 -28.66
C SER A 5 -11.27 -29.44 -28.60
N GLU A 6 -12.38 -29.01 -29.22
CA GLU A 6 -12.84 -27.61 -29.17
C GLU A 6 -13.25 -27.17 -27.76
N ILE A 7 -13.93 -28.03 -27.00
CA ILE A 7 -14.34 -27.75 -25.61
C ILE A 7 -13.12 -27.68 -24.68
N LEU A 8 -12.13 -28.54 -24.89
CA LEU A 8 -10.91 -28.56 -24.09
C LEU A 8 -10.07 -27.29 -24.28
N ILE A 9 -10.03 -26.75 -25.51
CA ILE A 9 -9.34 -25.50 -25.83
C ILE A 9 -10.02 -24.30 -25.16
N VAL A 10 -11.36 -24.24 -25.14
CA VAL A 10 -12.10 -23.13 -24.49
C VAL A 10 -11.94 -23.17 -22.97
N LEU A 11 -11.95 -24.37 -22.35
CA LEU A 11 -11.68 -24.52 -20.92
C LEU A 11 -10.24 -24.15 -20.55
N ALA A 12 -9.26 -24.54 -21.37
CA ALA A 12 -7.87 -24.12 -21.16
C ALA A 12 -7.73 -22.59 -21.27
N LEU A 13 -8.36 -21.95 -22.27
CA LEU A 13 -8.35 -20.49 -22.41
C LEU A 13 -8.98 -19.78 -21.20
N ALA A 14 -10.08 -20.30 -20.67
CA ALA A 14 -10.76 -19.72 -19.51
C ALA A 14 -9.91 -19.76 -18.24
N VAL A 15 -9.12 -20.83 -18.04
CA VAL A 15 -8.18 -20.95 -16.91
C VAL A 15 -7.02 -19.96 -17.04
N PHE A 16 -6.51 -19.72 -18.25
CA PHE A 16 -5.49 -18.70 -18.49
C PHE A 16 -6.01 -17.26 -18.39
N LEU A 17 -7.30 -17.05 -18.65
CA LEU A 17 -7.95 -15.73 -18.53
C LEU A 17 -8.38 -15.39 -17.09
N SER A 18 -8.46 -16.39 -16.19
CA SER A 18 -8.78 -16.19 -14.77
C SER A 18 -7.56 -16.07 -13.87
N ALA A 19 -6.34 -16.24 -14.41
CA ALA A 19 -5.11 -15.93 -13.70
C ALA A 19 -4.85 -14.41 -13.77
N GLY A 20 -5.79 -13.62 -13.26
CA GLY A 20 -5.43 -12.28 -12.81
C GLY A 20 -4.41 -12.48 -11.70
N SER A 21 -3.20 -11.96 -11.87
CA SER A 21 -2.18 -11.91 -10.84
C SER A 21 -2.72 -11.03 -9.71
N ALA A 22 -3.50 -11.62 -8.80
CA ALA A 22 -3.70 -11.05 -7.49
C ALA A 22 -2.31 -11.00 -6.86
N PHE A 23 -1.75 -9.80 -6.73
CA PHE A 23 -0.56 -9.63 -5.93
C PHE A 23 -0.86 -10.15 -4.53
N ALA A 24 0.11 -10.83 -3.92
CA ALA A 24 -0.08 -11.48 -2.63
C ALA A 24 -0.37 -10.50 -1.47
N TYR A 25 -0.39 -9.20 -1.76
CA TYR A 25 -0.48 -8.10 -0.80
C TYR A 25 -1.85 -7.40 -0.76
N GLY A 26 -2.79 -7.78 -1.63
CA GLY A 26 -4.14 -7.22 -1.66
C GLY A 26 -4.37 -6.23 -2.82
N THR A 27 -5.22 -5.23 -2.58
CA THR A 27 -5.54 -4.18 -3.55
C THR A 27 -4.50 -3.08 -3.49
N GLN A 28 -3.89 -2.70 -4.63
CA GLN A 28 -2.99 -1.55 -4.67
C GLN A 28 -3.80 -0.26 -4.45
N ILE A 29 -3.37 0.54 -3.47
CA ILE A 29 -4.02 1.80 -3.07
C ILE A 29 -3.09 3.01 -3.25
N THR A 30 -1.99 2.84 -3.97
CA THR A 30 -1.01 3.91 -4.23
C THR A 30 -1.65 5.03 -5.04
N ILE A 31 -1.39 6.27 -4.64
CA ILE A 31 -1.82 7.48 -5.34
C ILE A 31 -0.61 8.37 -5.63
N SER A 32 -0.76 9.34 -6.53
CA SER A 32 0.29 10.35 -6.75
C SER A 32 0.46 11.23 -5.52
N ASP A 33 1.71 11.55 -5.22
CA ASP A 33 2.14 12.54 -4.23
C ASP A 33 2.08 13.99 -4.74
N GLU A 34 1.64 14.21 -5.98
CA GLU A 34 1.55 15.51 -6.66
C GLU A 34 2.89 16.29 -6.82
N ASN A 35 4.05 15.63 -6.73
CA ASN A 35 5.36 16.27 -6.93
C ASN A 35 6.16 15.66 -8.10
N TYR A 36 5.84 16.08 -9.33
CA TYR A 36 6.47 15.53 -10.53
C TYR A 36 6.78 16.60 -11.60
N GLU A 37 7.85 16.40 -12.36
CA GLU A 37 8.25 17.23 -13.50
C GLU A 37 8.61 16.37 -14.73
N GLY A 38 7.60 15.84 -15.42
CA GLY A 38 7.76 15.23 -16.73
C GLY A 38 7.64 13.71 -16.79
N THR A 39 8.72 13.03 -17.19
CA THR A 39 8.72 11.59 -17.56
C THR A 39 9.90 10.85 -16.95
N GLY A 40 9.75 9.54 -16.74
CA GLY A 40 10.81 8.72 -16.16
C GLY A 40 10.75 8.78 -14.64
N TRP A 41 11.88 9.10 -14.00
CA TRP A 41 12.04 9.16 -12.54
C TRP A 41 11.39 10.36 -11.86
N TYR A 42 10.79 11.28 -12.60
CA TYR A 42 10.16 12.51 -12.07
C TYR A 42 8.76 12.65 -12.68
N SER A 43 7.96 11.60 -12.61
CA SER A 43 6.71 11.50 -13.39
C SER A 43 5.52 11.20 -12.49
N ASN A 44 4.31 11.34 -13.00
CA ASN A 44 3.10 11.09 -12.20
C ASN A 44 2.79 9.59 -12.09
N ARG A 45 3.68 8.83 -11.44
CA ARG A 45 3.54 7.41 -11.08
C ARG A 45 4.52 7.12 -9.94
N GLU A 46 4.21 6.18 -9.07
CA GLU A 46 5.14 5.79 -7.99
C GLU A 46 6.28 4.88 -8.50
N ASP A 47 5.97 3.91 -9.37
CA ASP A 47 6.97 2.95 -9.87
C ASP A 47 8.09 3.60 -10.70
N GLN A 48 9.34 3.39 -10.29
CA GLN A 48 10.53 4.03 -10.86
C GLN A 48 10.44 5.54 -10.79
N GLU A 49 10.20 6.07 -9.59
CA GLU A 49 10.04 7.50 -9.33
C GLU A 49 10.78 7.95 -8.07
N THR A 50 11.14 9.24 -8.05
CA THR A 50 11.66 9.95 -6.90
C THR A 50 11.31 11.42 -7.09
N GLU A 51 11.26 12.19 -6.02
CA GLU A 51 10.93 13.61 -6.04
C GLU A 51 11.83 14.45 -6.97
N VAL A 52 11.28 15.53 -7.53
CA VAL A 52 12.00 16.40 -8.47
C VAL A 52 13.31 16.94 -7.87
N GLY A 53 14.42 16.74 -8.60
CA GLY A 53 15.74 17.20 -8.18
C GLY A 53 16.47 16.26 -7.23
N MET A 54 15.90 15.08 -6.94
CA MET A 54 16.51 14.06 -6.10
C MET A 54 17.27 12.97 -6.86
N GLN A 55 17.91 12.08 -6.10
CA GLN A 55 18.68 10.98 -6.67
C GLN A 55 17.75 9.88 -7.20
N ALA A 56 17.62 9.83 -8.53
CA ALA A 56 16.87 8.82 -9.24
C ALA A 56 17.59 7.47 -9.32
N ASN A 57 17.23 6.51 -8.46
CA ASN A 57 17.57 5.09 -8.61
C ASN A 57 16.80 4.21 -7.61
N GLN A 58 16.78 2.90 -7.86
CA GLN A 58 16.09 1.90 -7.04
C GLN A 58 16.34 1.98 -5.54
N SER A 59 17.55 2.36 -5.10
CA SER A 59 17.85 2.39 -3.67
C SER A 59 17.21 3.57 -2.92
N TRP A 60 16.51 4.45 -3.64
CA TRP A 60 15.70 5.55 -3.10
C TRP A 60 14.21 5.42 -3.39
N ASP A 61 13.86 4.54 -4.32
CA ASP A 61 12.51 4.33 -4.88
C ASP A 61 11.58 3.69 -3.84
N LEU A 62 10.47 4.36 -3.55
CA LEU A 62 9.28 3.82 -2.92
C LEU A 62 8.28 3.50 -4.03
N GLU A 63 7.53 2.41 -3.87
CA GLU A 63 6.91 1.77 -5.04
C GLU A 63 5.41 1.65 -4.91
N GLY A 64 4.92 1.28 -3.71
CA GLY A 64 3.49 1.15 -3.55
C GLY A 64 2.97 0.71 -2.20
N TRP A 65 1.73 1.13 -1.98
CA TRP A 65 0.84 0.66 -0.91
C TRP A 65 -0.16 -0.38 -1.41
N PHE A 66 -0.40 -1.40 -0.59
CA PHE A 66 -1.44 -2.39 -0.77
C PHE A 66 -2.26 -2.57 0.50
N LEU A 67 -3.56 -2.87 0.33
CA LEU A 67 -4.49 -3.14 1.40
C LEU A 67 -5.18 -4.49 1.21
N ASP A 68 -5.10 -5.35 2.23
CA ASP A 68 -5.87 -6.59 2.34
C ASP A 68 -6.62 -6.64 3.69
N GLY A 69 -7.94 -6.41 3.65
CA GLY A 69 -8.73 -6.25 4.86
C GLY A 69 -8.28 -5.01 5.65
N THR A 70 -7.70 -5.22 6.84
CA THR A 70 -7.07 -4.16 7.65
C THR A 70 -5.54 -4.17 7.57
N SER A 71 -4.94 -5.12 6.84
CA SER A 71 -3.49 -5.23 6.72
C SER A 71 -2.99 -4.33 5.59
N LEU A 72 -2.21 -3.31 5.96
CA LEU A 72 -1.48 -2.45 5.05
C LEU A 72 -0.09 -3.04 4.77
N THR A 73 0.35 -2.93 3.52
CA THR A 73 1.65 -3.39 3.02
C THR A 73 2.32 -2.31 2.20
N MET A 74 3.60 -2.03 2.50
CA MET A 74 4.46 -1.10 1.78
C MET A 74 5.50 -1.86 0.95
N VAL A 75 5.78 -1.38 -0.25
CA VAL A 75 6.83 -1.89 -1.13
C VAL A 75 7.76 -0.73 -1.52
N GLY A 76 9.06 -1.01 -1.61
CA GLY A 76 10.06 -0.07 -2.08
C GLY A 76 11.36 -0.76 -2.47
N GLY A 77 12.12 -0.17 -3.39
CA GLY A 77 13.52 -0.53 -3.61
C GLY A 77 14.43 -0.07 -2.45
N TYR A 78 14.01 0.96 -1.72
CA TYR A 78 14.64 1.44 -0.50
C TYR A 78 14.72 0.36 0.59
N ASP A 79 15.86 0.23 1.27
CA ASP A 79 16.03 -0.70 2.39
C ASP A 79 15.46 -0.09 3.68
N PHE A 80 14.25 -0.49 4.06
CA PHE A 80 13.56 0.10 5.20
C PHE A 80 14.26 -0.12 6.55
N VAL A 81 15.21 -1.05 6.67
CA VAL A 81 15.96 -1.30 7.90
C VAL A 81 17.27 -0.53 7.92
N ASN A 82 18.08 -0.65 6.86
CA ASN A 82 19.43 -0.09 6.83
C ASN A 82 19.47 1.32 6.22
N GLY A 83 18.41 1.73 5.55
CA GLY A 83 18.32 2.96 4.81
C GLY A 83 19.28 3.02 3.62
N ASN A 84 19.63 4.23 3.20
CA ASN A 84 20.58 4.48 2.13
C ASN A 84 21.48 5.68 2.49
N GLN A 85 22.80 5.55 2.31
CA GLN A 85 23.78 6.61 2.64
C GLN A 85 23.62 7.18 4.07
N ASP A 86 23.39 6.32 5.07
CA ASP A 86 23.15 6.69 6.48
C ASP A 86 21.89 7.57 6.69
N LEU A 87 20.97 7.58 5.73
CA LEU A 87 19.64 8.19 5.83
C LEU A 87 18.62 7.08 6.03
N TYR A 88 17.80 7.21 7.08
CA TYR A 88 16.95 6.13 7.60
C TYR A 88 15.48 6.32 7.24
N SER A 89 14.71 5.22 7.34
CA SER A 89 13.25 5.22 7.22
C SER A 89 12.56 6.16 8.19
N GLY A 90 11.40 6.66 7.78
CA GLY A 90 10.47 7.37 8.62
C GLY A 90 9.43 6.47 9.29
N ASP A 91 8.32 7.10 9.65
CA ASP A 91 7.13 6.46 10.22
C ASP A 91 5.97 6.50 9.22
N VAL A 92 4.92 5.70 9.47
CA VAL A 92 3.73 5.70 8.62
C VAL A 92 2.67 6.59 9.24
N PHE A 93 2.31 7.67 8.56
CA PHE A 93 1.29 8.63 9.00
C PHE A 93 -0.04 8.34 8.32
N ILE A 94 -1.13 8.58 9.03
CA ILE A 94 -2.48 8.27 8.58
C ILE A 94 -3.42 9.44 8.87
N ASP A 95 -4.07 9.93 7.83
CA ASP A 95 -5.21 10.86 7.89
C ASP A 95 -6.48 10.00 7.73
N VAL A 96 -7.37 10.11 8.70
CA VAL A 96 -8.65 9.40 8.72
C VAL A 96 -9.73 10.38 8.29
N ASP A 97 -10.49 9.98 7.26
CA ASP A 97 -11.44 10.81 6.50
C ASP A 97 -10.86 11.54 5.27
N ALA A 98 -9.53 11.53 5.12
CA ALA A 98 -8.82 11.97 3.92
C ALA A 98 -9.09 13.45 3.57
N ASP A 99 -9.25 14.30 4.59
CA ASP A 99 -9.67 15.69 4.42
C ASP A 99 -8.56 16.73 4.61
N SER A 100 -7.44 16.35 5.25
CA SER A 100 -6.49 17.32 5.80
C SER A 100 -5.01 17.07 5.47
N ALA A 101 -4.62 15.87 5.04
CA ALA A 101 -3.24 15.53 4.74
C ALA A 101 -2.59 16.53 3.77
N ILE A 102 -1.41 17.03 4.14
CA ILE A 102 -0.63 17.97 3.33
C ILE A 102 0.52 17.23 2.65
N PHE A 103 0.52 17.22 1.33
CA PHE A 103 1.56 16.66 0.46
C PHE A 103 1.56 17.43 -0.88
N GLY A 104 2.50 17.14 -1.79
CA GLY A 104 2.64 17.85 -3.07
C GLY A 104 4.00 18.51 -3.28
N ASP A 105 4.17 19.20 -4.41
CA ASP A 105 5.33 20.05 -4.72
C ASP A 105 5.41 21.25 -3.76
N ILE A 106 6.00 21.01 -2.59
CA ILE A 106 6.14 21.96 -1.49
C ILE A 106 7.62 22.11 -1.13
N ASP A 107 8.13 23.32 -1.37
CA ASP A 107 9.45 23.77 -0.93
C ASP A 107 9.41 24.39 0.47
N GLY A 108 10.44 24.08 1.26
CA GLY A 108 10.72 24.70 2.56
C GLY A 108 11.67 25.88 2.51
N GLU A 109 11.68 26.66 3.59
CA GLU A 109 12.65 27.74 3.75
C GLU A 109 14.03 27.26 4.22
N LYS A 110 14.13 26.04 4.78
CA LYS A 110 15.33 25.55 5.46
C LYS A 110 15.55 24.06 5.25
N LYS A 111 16.82 23.68 5.11
CA LYS A 111 17.29 22.29 5.13
C LYS A 111 17.51 21.84 6.59
N GLY A 112 17.04 20.66 6.96
CA GLY A 112 17.25 20.09 8.30
C GLY A 112 16.12 19.19 8.77
N ASN A 113 16.46 18.18 9.58
CA ASN A 113 15.49 17.42 10.35
C ASN A 113 15.16 18.20 11.63
N PHE A 114 14.14 19.07 11.57
CA PHE A 114 13.73 19.91 12.69
C PHE A 114 12.53 19.32 13.40
N THR A 115 12.55 19.35 14.73
CA THR A 115 11.35 19.09 15.52
C THR A 115 10.39 20.28 15.40
N VAL A 116 9.17 20.01 14.97
CA VAL A 116 8.08 20.99 14.85
C VAL A 116 6.84 20.49 15.57
N GLN A 117 5.98 21.39 16.03
CA GLN A 117 4.69 21.07 16.65
C GLN A 117 3.59 21.13 15.59
N GLU A 118 3.65 20.20 14.63
CA GLU A 118 2.76 20.13 13.49
C GLU A 118 2.51 18.67 13.10
N THR A 119 1.26 18.34 12.79
CA THR A 119 0.85 16.99 12.38
C THR A 119 0.66 16.86 10.88
N TYR A 120 0.77 17.96 10.12
CA TYR A 120 0.57 17.99 8.66
C TYR A 120 -0.79 17.42 8.21
N GLY A 121 -1.81 17.55 9.07
CA GLY A 121 -3.16 17.06 8.80
C GLY A 121 -3.37 15.58 9.10
N TYR A 122 -2.35 14.84 9.53
CA TYR A 122 -2.48 13.44 9.93
C TYR A 122 -3.08 13.30 11.34
N ASP A 123 -3.87 12.24 11.53
CA ASP A 123 -4.55 11.90 12.80
C ASP A 123 -3.83 10.83 13.60
N TYR A 124 -3.09 9.94 12.93
CA TYR A 124 -2.39 8.83 13.56
C TYR A 124 -0.98 8.67 12.98
N VAL A 125 -0.11 8.04 13.76
CA VAL A 125 1.18 7.56 13.30
C VAL A 125 1.44 6.15 13.83
N LEU A 126 2.02 5.32 12.98
CA LEU A 126 2.67 4.08 13.34
C LEU A 126 4.16 4.41 13.50
N ASP A 127 4.62 4.57 14.74
CA ASP A 127 6.04 4.83 15.08
C ASP A 127 6.84 3.54 14.89
N MET A 128 7.63 3.49 13.82
CA MET A 128 8.23 2.28 13.28
C MET A 128 9.59 2.00 13.93
N ASN A 129 9.76 0.78 14.44
CA ASN A 129 11.05 0.25 14.86
C ASN A 129 11.47 -0.93 13.97
N PHE A 130 12.20 -0.59 12.91
CA PHE A 130 12.72 -1.56 11.95
C PHE A 130 13.75 -2.55 12.52
N ASN A 131 14.45 -2.20 13.60
CA ASN A 131 15.41 -3.10 14.24
C ASN A 131 14.72 -4.28 14.96
N THR A 132 13.52 -4.04 15.50
CA THR A 132 12.75 -5.05 16.21
C THR A 132 11.55 -5.56 15.42
N SER A 133 11.31 -5.02 14.22
CA SER A 133 10.12 -5.26 13.40
C SER A 133 8.83 -5.04 14.20
N THR A 134 8.79 -3.95 14.97
CA THR A 134 7.62 -3.55 15.76
C THR A 134 7.22 -2.10 15.52
N TYR A 135 5.99 -1.74 15.81
CA TYR A 135 5.52 -0.37 15.82
C TYR A 135 4.56 -0.08 16.97
N ASP A 136 4.54 1.18 17.40
CA ASP A 136 3.57 1.73 18.32
C ASP A 136 2.58 2.60 17.54
N VAL A 137 1.33 2.66 18.00
CA VAL A 137 0.29 3.47 17.36
C VAL A 137 -0.06 4.63 18.27
N TYR A 138 0.08 5.84 17.75
CA TYR A 138 -0.30 7.07 18.44
C TYR A 138 -1.39 7.78 17.68
N GLN A 139 -2.42 8.24 18.41
CA GLN A 139 -3.30 9.30 17.92
C GLN A 139 -2.57 10.64 18.11
N LEU A 140 -2.46 11.41 17.04
CA LEU A 140 -1.84 12.72 17.05
C LEU A 140 -2.80 13.76 17.64
N THR A 141 -2.23 14.71 18.38
CA THR A 141 -2.97 15.77 19.07
C THR A 141 -2.27 17.11 18.85
N ASP A 142 -2.85 18.19 19.37
CA ASP A 142 -2.26 19.53 19.33
C ASP A 142 -0.90 19.63 20.08
N THR A 143 -0.59 18.66 20.92
CA THR A 143 0.70 18.52 21.63
C THR A 143 1.72 17.65 20.90
N THR A 144 1.36 17.03 19.77
CA THR A 144 2.29 16.19 19.00
C THR A 144 3.40 17.03 18.39
N THR A 145 4.62 16.48 18.45
CA THR A 145 5.77 16.94 17.67
C THR A 145 6.20 15.91 16.65
N THR A 146 6.59 16.38 15.48
CA THR A 146 7.13 15.60 14.36
C THR A 146 8.49 16.14 13.95
N ILE A 147 9.22 15.38 13.14
CA ILE A 147 10.51 15.75 12.57
C ILE A 147 10.34 15.90 11.07
N THR A 148 10.78 17.03 10.53
CA THR A 148 10.75 17.31 9.08
C THR A 148 11.77 16.47 8.30
N SER A 149 11.53 16.28 7.02
CA SER A 149 12.48 15.77 6.02
C SER A 149 13.68 16.70 5.88
N LEU A 150 14.85 16.13 5.57
CA LEU A 150 16.12 16.85 5.58
C LEU A 150 16.18 17.88 4.46
N GLU A 151 15.79 17.51 3.23
CA GLU A 151 15.98 18.36 2.06
C GLU A 151 14.87 19.39 1.96
N TRP A 152 15.27 20.65 1.82
CA TRP A 152 14.33 21.77 1.74
C TRP A 152 13.49 21.74 0.46
N GLN A 153 13.96 21.05 -0.59
CA GLN A 153 13.27 20.98 -1.89
C GLN A 153 12.08 20.02 -1.88
N ASN A 154 11.99 19.16 -0.86
CA ASN A 154 10.97 18.13 -0.73
C ASN A 154 10.33 18.20 0.65
N GLN A 155 9.88 19.39 1.03
CA GLN A 155 9.05 19.50 2.22
C GLN A 155 7.64 18.95 1.96
N GLY A 156 7.29 18.66 0.72
CA GLY A 156 6.14 17.84 0.32
C GLY A 156 6.10 16.48 0.99
N SER A 157 7.26 15.88 1.24
CA SER A 157 7.38 14.59 1.91
C SER A 157 7.27 14.68 3.44
N ASN A 158 6.98 15.85 4.02
CA ASN A 158 6.80 15.97 5.47
C ASN A 158 5.48 15.33 5.93
N PRO A 159 5.44 14.78 7.15
CA PRO A 159 6.56 14.62 8.09
C PRO A 159 7.42 13.40 7.76
N TRP A 160 8.69 13.42 8.17
CA TRP A 160 9.54 12.23 8.12
C TRP A 160 9.25 11.29 9.29
N ARG A 161 9.18 11.82 10.51
CA ARG A 161 9.18 10.99 11.71
C ARG A 161 8.37 11.59 12.85
N TYR A 162 7.75 10.75 13.66
CA TYR A 162 7.20 11.12 14.95
C TYR A 162 8.32 11.39 15.97
N ASP A 163 8.12 12.38 16.84
CA ASP A 163 9.07 12.72 17.91
C ASP A 163 8.47 12.48 19.30
N ALA A 164 7.34 13.13 19.60
CA ALA A 164 6.68 13.01 20.91
C ALA A 164 5.23 13.51 20.91
N GLY A 165 4.53 13.33 22.04
CA GLY A 165 3.18 13.83 22.27
C GLY A 165 2.09 12.79 21.98
N GLY A 166 0.92 13.25 21.55
CA GLY A 166 -0.19 12.36 21.20
C GLY A 166 -0.71 11.48 22.34
N THR A 167 -1.54 10.50 21.96
CA THR A 167 -2.10 9.46 22.85
C THR A 167 -1.73 8.09 22.31
N LEU A 168 -1.03 7.29 23.11
CA LEU A 168 -0.71 5.89 22.77
C LEU A 168 -1.98 5.04 22.71
N ILE A 169 -2.24 4.40 21.57
CA ILE A 169 -3.39 3.53 21.30
C ILE A 169 -3.00 2.06 21.47
N SER A 170 -1.87 1.65 20.88
CA SER A 170 -1.33 0.29 20.95
C SER A 170 0.19 0.35 20.94
N SER A 171 0.86 -0.65 21.52
CA SER A 171 2.32 -0.73 21.51
C SER A 171 2.84 -2.13 21.19
N ASN A 172 4.06 -2.18 20.66
CA ASN A 172 4.79 -3.39 20.30
C ASN A 172 4.00 -4.29 19.33
N ASN A 173 3.23 -3.70 18.43
CA ASN A 173 2.61 -4.42 17.32
C ASN A 173 3.72 -4.91 16.41
N THR A 174 3.59 -6.10 15.83
CA THR A 174 4.62 -6.69 14.97
C THR A 174 4.29 -6.48 13.50
N PHE A 175 5.33 -6.33 12.68
CA PHE A 175 5.22 -6.39 11.22
C PHE A 175 6.25 -7.37 10.65
N ASN A 176 6.08 -7.75 9.39
CA ASN A 176 7.03 -8.57 8.66
C ASN A 176 7.86 -7.70 7.72
N TYR A 177 9.16 -7.99 7.62
CA TYR A 177 10.06 -7.38 6.66
C TYR A 177 10.66 -8.46 5.75
N GLN A 178 10.56 -8.26 4.44
CA GLN A 178 11.12 -9.14 3.42
C GLN A 178 12.02 -8.32 2.50
N THR A 179 13.12 -8.92 2.06
CA THR A 179 14.10 -8.29 1.17
C THR A 179 14.45 -9.25 0.04
N GLY A 180 15.06 -8.73 -1.03
CA GLY A 180 15.53 -9.59 -2.12
C GLY A 180 14.43 -10.02 -3.07
N LEU A 181 13.28 -9.35 -3.07
CA LEU A 181 12.15 -9.69 -3.92
C LEU A 181 12.35 -9.15 -5.33
N THR A 182 11.89 -9.90 -6.32
CA THR A 182 12.01 -9.58 -7.74
C THR A 182 10.79 -8.81 -8.27
N ASP A 183 10.93 -8.16 -9.42
CA ASP A 183 9.83 -7.48 -10.13
C ASP A 183 8.59 -8.38 -10.32
N ALA A 184 8.80 -9.68 -10.55
CA ALA A 184 7.71 -10.62 -10.74
C ALA A 184 6.95 -10.93 -9.45
N GLU A 185 7.59 -10.76 -8.28
CA GLU A 185 6.99 -11.01 -6.98
C GLU A 185 6.23 -9.78 -6.46
N THR A 186 6.73 -8.58 -6.74
CA THR A 186 6.14 -7.32 -6.25
C THR A 186 5.24 -6.63 -7.27
N GLY A 187 5.51 -6.80 -8.56
CA GLY A 187 4.82 -6.09 -9.63
C GLY A 187 5.44 -4.77 -10.06
N PHE A 188 6.54 -4.36 -9.43
CA PHE A 188 7.25 -3.12 -9.69
C PHE A 188 8.57 -3.37 -10.44
N GLU A 189 9.05 -2.39 -11.19
CA GLU A 189 10.29 -2.51 -11.97
C GLU A 189 11.54 -2.27 -11.09
N GLY A 190 12.75 -2.32 -11.65
CA GLY A 190 13.96 -1.89 -10.91
C GLY A 190 14.76 -2.98 -10.20
N GLY A 191 14.27 -4.21 -10.18
CA GLY A 191 15.02 -5.42 -9.89
C GLY A 191 14.86 -5.95 -8.46
N ASN A 192 15.36 -5.22 -7.47
CA ASN A 192 15.41 -5.68 -6.07
C ASN A 192 14.50 -4.85 -5.18
N HIS A 193 13.58 -5.52 -4.50
CA HIS A 193 12.53 -4.91 -3.70
C HIS A 193 12.56 -5.38 -2.26
N ASN A 194 12.05 -4.52 -1.38
CA ASN A 194 11.81 -4.78 0.03
C ASN A 194 10.33 -4.53 0.34
N VAL A 195 9.79 -5.30 1.28
CA VAL A 195 8.36 -5.26 1.63
C VAL A 195 8.19 -5.23 3.14
N VAL A 196 7.36 -4.30 3.60
CA VAL A 196 6.85 -4.22 4.98
C VAL A 196 5.38 -4.61 4.94
N SER A 197 4.99 -5.67 5.65
CA SER A 197 3.60 -6.16 5.65
C SER A 197 3.09 -6.44 7.06
N GLY A 198 1.76 -6.46 7.22
CA GLY A 198 1.12 -6.73 8.51
C GLY A 198 0.97 -5.49 9.39
N LEU A 199 0.97 -4.30 8.80
CA LEU A 199 0.59 -3.07 9.51
C LEU A 199 -0.93 -3.09 9.67
N ASP A 200 -1.42 -3.30 10.89
CA ASP A 200 -2.84 -3.54 11.16
C ASP A 200 -3.56 -2.22 11.44
N LEU A 201 -4.49 -1.87 10.56
CA LEU A 201 -5.33 -0.68 10.64
C LEU A 201 -6.65 -0.95 11.38
N SER A 202 -6.80 -2.08 12.07
CA SER A 202 -8.02 -2.42 12.80
C SER A 202 -8.41 -1.38 13.87
N PHE A 203 -7.45 -0.57 14.35
CA PHE A 203 -7.68 0.48 15.33
C PHE A 203 -8.49 1.70 14.79
N ILE A 204 -8.54 1.91 13.47
CA ILE A 204 -9.38 2.93 12.82
C ILE A 204 -10.64 2.33 12.18
N ALA A 205 -10.82 1.01 12.23
CA ALA A 205 -12.00 0.36 11.68
C ALA A 205 -13.26 0.76 12.47
N SER A 206 -14.35 1.02 11.76
CA SER A 206 -15.60 1.49 12.36
C SER A 206 -16.82 0.70 11.85
N ASP A 207 -18.01 0.98 12.38
CA ASP A 207 -19.29 0.42 11.92
C ASP A 207 -19.75 0.98 10.57
N VAL A 208 -19.07 2.02 10.08
CA VAL A 208 -19.20 2.57 8.73
C VAL A 208 -17.86 2.45 7.97
N PRO A 209 -17.86 2.48 6.63
CA PRO A 209 -16.63 2.55 5.88
C PRO A 209 -15.82 3.79 6.27
N VAL A 210 -14.50 3.64 6.39
CA VAL A 210 -13.57 4.71 6.76
C VAL A 210 -12.59 4.90 5.62
N GLU A 211 -12.61 6.08 5.02
CA GLU A 211 -11.59 6.51 4.06
C GLU A 211 -10.35 6.95 4.82
N PHE A 212 -9.17 6.73 4.24
CA PHE A 212 -7.92 7.16 4.84
C PHE A 212 -6.85 7.46 3.78
N ILE A 213 -5.91 8.32 4.13
CA ILE A 213 -4.66 8.55 3.40
C ILE A 213 -3.49 8.05 4.25
N THR A 214 -2.56 7.32 3.65
CA THR A 214 -1.29 6.91 4.25
C THR A 214 -0.12 7.65 3.61
N HIS A 215 0.87 7.96 4.43
CA HIS A 215 2.08 8.68 4.04
C HIS A 215 3.31 8.00 4.64
N PHE A 216 4.37 7.87 3.86
CA PHE A 216 5.67 7.44 4.33
C PHE A 216 6.78 8.08 3.50
N THR A 217 7.84 8.51 4.19
CA THR A 217 9.07 8.97 3.54
C THR A 217 10.31 8.49 4.29
N MET A 218 11.47 8.76 3.73
CA MET A 218 12.78 8.60 4.35
C MET A 218 13.35 9.92 4.86
N GLN A 219 14.43 9.85 5.64
CA GLN A 219 15.00 11.00 6.35
C GLN A 219 15.28 12.22 5.48
N CYS A 220 15.72 12.00 4.24
CA CYS A 220 15.99 13.08 3.33
C CYS A 220 14.78 13.64 2.60
N GLY A 221 13.65 12.93 2.61
CA GLY A 221 12.53 13.23 1.72
C GLY A 221 12.87 12.99 0.26
N ASN A 222 13.76 12.05 -0.08
CA ASN A 222 14.13 11.82 -1.50
C ASN A 222 12.94 11.30 -2.31
N ASP A 223 12.02 10.63 -1.64
CA ASP A 223 10.83 10.01 -2.20
C ASP A 223 9.68 10.06 -1.19
N ASN A 224 8.44 10.02 -1.66
CA ASN A 224 7.24 10.13 -0.84
C ASN A 224 6.10 9.22 -1.29
N LEU A 225 5.83 8.21 -0.47
CA LEU A 225 4.85 7.20 -0.82
C LEU A 225 3.49 7.49 -0.22
N MET A 226 2.54 7.84 -1.10
CA MET A 226 1.16 8.15 -0.76
C MET A 226 0.21 6.99 -1.09
N GLY A 227 -0.75 6.73 -0.20
CA GLY A 227 -1.79 5.73 -0.41
C GLY A 227 -3.17 6.26 -0.01
N GLN A 228 -4.22 5.86 -0.73
CA GLN A 228 -5.60 6.21 -0.40
C GLN A 228 -6.47 4.97 -0.41
N GLY A 229 -6.98 4.60 0.77
CA GLY A 229 -7.76 3.39 0.97
C GLY A 229 -9.12 3.63 1.60
N THR A 230 -9.92 2.56 1.63
CA THR A 230 -11.17 2.51 2.39
C THR A 230 -11.22 1.22 3.18
N LEU A 231 -11.31 1.31 4.50
CA LEU A 231 -11.63 0.14 5.34
C LEU A 231 -13.12 -0.13 5.27
N ALA A 232 -13.47 -1.38 4.99
CA ALA A 232 -14.87 -1.82 5.01
C ALA A 232 -15.43 -1.74 6.44
N ALA A 233 -16.74 -1.48 6.53
CA ALA A 233 -17.46 -1.49 7.80
C ALA A 233 -17.30 -2.83 8.52
N VAL A 234 -17.02 -2.79 9.83
CA VAL A 234 -16.99 -3.97 10.67
C VAL A 234 -18.43 -4.40 10.95
N GLU A 235 -18.91 -5.47 10.31
CA GLU A 235 -20.25 -5.99 10.62
C GLU A 235 -20.32 -6.46 12.08
N ALA A 236 -21.22 -5.85 12.86
CA ALA A 236 -21.52 -6.22 14.23
C ALA A 236 -22.17 -7.62 14.28
N GLY A 237 -21.36 -8.67 14.24
CA GLY A 237 -21.87 -10.04 14.16
C GLY A 237 -20.84 -11.14 13.92
N GLY A 238 -19.63 -10.80 13.48
CA GLY A 238 -18.50 -11.72 13.46
C GLY A 238 -17.96 -12.04 12.06
N GLY A 239 -16.63 -12.11 12.01
CA GLY A 239 -15.85 -12.47 10.83
C GLY A 239 -15.63 -11.26 9.94
N GLY A 240 -14.51 -10.56 10.14
CA GLY A 240 -14.09 -9.44 9.31
C GLY A 240 -14.35 -9.72 7.83
N GLY A 241 -15.19 -8.88 7.23
CA GLY A 241 -15.45 -8.89 5.81
C GLY A 241 -14.17 -8.49 5.11
N SER A 242 -13.33 -9.49 4.80
CA SER A 242 -12.47 -9.38 3.64
C SER A 242 -13.40 -8.99 2.50
N ALA A 243 -13.15 -7.84 1.88
CA ALA A 243 -13.84 -7.44 0.66
C ALA A 243 -13.92 -8.69 -0.21
N ALA A 244 -15.13 -9.13 -0.55
CA ALA A 244 -15.36 -10.39 -1.22
C ALA A 244 -14.76 -10.32 -2.63
N THR A 245 -13.44 -10.42 -2.73
CA THR A 245 -12.71 -10.74 -3.93
C THR A 245 -13.29 -12.07 -4.36
N PRO A 246 -13.92 -12.17 -5.54
CA PRO A 246 -14.48 -13.44 -5.98
C PRO A 246 -13.34 -14.45 -5.99
N GLU A 247 -13.32 -15.33 -4.99
CA GLU A 247 -12.26 -16.32 -4.92
C GLU A 247 -12.27 -17.09 -6.24
N PRO A 248 -11.11 -17.34 -6.88
CA PRO A 248 -11.05 -18.03 -8.17
C PRO A 248 -11.86 -19.34 -8.18
N ALA A 249 -11.98 -20.00 -7.02
CA ALA A 249 -12.82 -21.18 -6.81
C ALA A 249 -14.32 -20.91 -7.04
N THR A 250 -14.85 -19.75 -6.65
CA THR A 250 -16.25 -19.36 -6.79
C THR A 250 -16.60 -19.04 -8.23
N MET A 251 -15.71 -18.32 -8.93
CA MET A 251 -15.85 -18.07 -10.37
C MET A 251 -15.72 -19.37 -11.17
N PHE A 252 -14.82 -20.25 -10.75
CA PHE A 252 -14.71 -21.61 -11.31
C PHE A 252 -15.98 -22.43 -11.06
N LEU A 253 -16.54 -22.42 -9.85
CA LEU A 253 -17.79 -23.11 -9.50
C LEU A 253 -18.98 -22.59 -10.29
N LEU A 254 -19.10 -21.27 -10.44
CA LEU A 254 -20.12 -20.64 -11.26
C LEU A 254 -19.97 -21.04 -12.74
N GLY A 255 -18.74 -20.98 -13.27
CA GLY A 255 -18.42 -21.41 -14.63
C GLY A 255 -18.73 -22.91 -14.86
N ALA A 256 -18.29 -23.77 -13.95
CA ALA A 256 -18.54 -25.21 -14.00
C ALA A 256 -20.04 -25.54 -13.88
N GLY A 257 -20.77 -24.81 -13.04
CA GLY A 257 -22.22 -24.93 -12.90
C GLY A 257 -22.97 -24.57 -14.19
N LEU A 258 -22.61 -23.46 -14.83
CA LEU A 258 -23.20 -23.03 -16.10
C LEU A 258 -22.92 -24.02 -17.24
N VAL A 259 -21.69 -24.55 -17.32
CA VAL A 259 -21.35 -25.63 -18.28
C VAL A 259 -22.17 -26.89 -18.00
N GLY A 260 -22.32 -27.28 -16.72
CA GLY A 260 -23.15 -28.41 -16.30
C GLY A 260 -24.61 -28.27 -16.75
N VAL A 261 -25.21 -27.09 -16.57
CA VAL A 261 -26.58 -26.78 -17.01
C VAL A 261 -26.72 -26.87 -18.53
N ALA A 262 -25.76 -26.32 -19.28
CA ALA A 262 -25.76 -26.39 -20.75
C ALA A 262 -25.66 -27.83 -21.29
N VAL A 263 -24.83 -28.67 -20.65
CA VAL A 263 -24.70 -30.09 -21.00
C VAL A 263 -25.99 -30.87 -20.67
N MET A 264 -26.62 -30.60 -19.53
CA MET A 264 -27.89 -31.23 -19.18
C MET A 264 -29.01 -30.87 -20.16
N ARG A 265 -29.17 -29.59 -20.52
CA ARG A 265 -30.19 -29.15 -21.49
C ARG A 265 -30.11 -29.90 -22.83
N LYS A 266 -28.89 -30.06 -23.36
CA LYS A 266 -28.65 -30.77 -24.63
C LYS A 266 -28.94 -32.28 -24.58
N ARG A 267 -28.94 -32.87 -23.38
CA ARG A 267 -29.30 -34.27 -23.15
C ARG A 267 -30.82 -34.48 -23.13
N PHE A 268 -31.57 -33.49 -22.67
CA PHE A 268 -33.04 -33.55 -22.63
C PHE A 268 -33.68 -33.21 -23.99
N ASP A 269 -33.09 -32.34 -24.79
CA ASP A 269 -33.58 -32.01 -26.15
C ASP A 269 -33.43 -33.15 -27.17
N LYS A 270 -32.67 -34.22 -26.84
CA LYS A 270 -32.44 -35.38 -27.72
C LYS A 270 -33.46 -36.52 -27.58
N LYS A 271 -34.51 -36.35 -26.76
CA LYS A 271 -35.53 -37.37 -26.49
C LYS A 271 -36.89 -37.13 -27.15
N ASN A 272 -37.00 -36.16 -28.07
CA ASN A 272 -38.17 -35.98 -28.93
C ASN A 272 -37.80 -36.19 -30.40
#